data_AF-R4I370-F1
#
_entry.id   AF-R4I370-F1
#
_cell.length_a   1.000
_cell.length_b   1.000
_cell.length_c   1.000
_cell.angle_alpha   90.00
_cell.angle_beta   90.00
_cell.angle_gamma   90.00
#
_symmetry.space_group_name_H-M   'P 1'
#
loop_
_entity.id
_entity.type
_entity.pdbx_description
1 polymer ?
#
loop_
_entity_poly.entity_id
_entity_poly.type
_entity_poly.pdbx_seq_one_letter_code
_entity_poly.pdbx_strand_id
1 'polypeptide(L)' 'DYFCDAVGELYDLFEAAGANMVGLTSTDDYDHQGSKAERDGKFAGLLCDEDNQYDLSEDRAKAWVEQLKGEGVL' A
#
# COMPACT_ATOMS: atom_id res chain seq x y z
N ASP A 1 12.72 8.67 5.69
CA ASP A 1 12.52 8.02 7.00
C ASP A 1 11.16 7.36 7.10
N TYR A 2 11.15 6.09 7.55
CA TYR A 2 10.03 5.21 7.90
C TYR A 2 8.65 5.47 7.26
N PHE A 3 8.59 5.59 5.93
CA PHE A 3 7.34 5.89 5.24
C PHE A 3 6.37 4.71 5.37
N CYS A 4 5.26 4.90 6.11
CA CYS A 4 4.23 3.87 6.32
C CYS A 4 4.74 2.49 6.78
N ASP A 5 5.83 2.43 7.53
CA ASP A 5 6.45 1.17 7.98
C ASP A 5 5.48 0.21 8.68
N ALA A 6 4.49 0.75 9.40
CA ALA A 6 3.48 -0.03 10.09
C ALA A 6 2.67 -0.96 9.15
N VAL A 7 2.50 -0.60 7.87
CA VAL A 7 1.84 -1.45 6.88
C VAL A 7 2.66 -2.72 6.63
N GLY A 8 4.00 -2.60 6.57
CA GLY A 8 4.90 -3.74 6.46
C GLY A 8 4.80 -4.68 7.66
N GLU A 9 4.79 -4.13 8.86
CA GLU A 9 4.65 -4.94 10.10
C GLU A 9 3.30 -5.67 10.14
N LEU A 10 2.21 -5.02 9.70
CA LEU A 10 0.90 -5.67 9.58
C LEU A 10 0.91 -6.77 8.50
N TYR A 11 1.53 -6.51 7.35
CA TYR A 11 1.65 -7.49 6.27
C TYR A 11 2.33 -8.76 6.77
N ASP A 12 3.48 -8.63 7.45
CA ASP A 12 4.24 -9.77 7.98
C ASP A 12 3.43 -10.59 8.99
N LEU A 13 2.68 -9.91 9.86
CA LEU A 13 1.80 -10.57 10.85
C LEU A 13 0.69 -11.38 10.17
N PHE A 14 0.04 -10.81 9.15
CA PHE A 14 -1.06 -11.48 8.44
C PHE A 14 -0.55 -12.60 7.53
N GLU A 15 0.58 -12.40 6.85
CA GLU A 15 1.23 -13.43 6.05
C GLU A 15 1.63 -14.63 6.93
N ALA A 16 2.25 -14.38 8.08
CA ALA A 16 2.60 -15.43 9.04
C ALA A 16 1.37 -16.18 9.60
N ALA A 17 0.20 -15.52 9.63
CA ALA A 17 -1.06 -16.13 10.01
C ALA A 17 -1.75 -16.91 8.85
N GLY A 18 -1.16 -16.93 7.66
CA GLY A 18 -1.68 -17.62 6.48
C GLY A 18 -2.75 -16.83 5.72
N ALA A 19 -2.79 -15.51 5.87
CA ALA A 19 -3.68 -14.67 5.09
C ALA A 19 -3.30 -14.69 3.61
N ASN A 20 -4.32 -14.60 2.75
CA ASN A 20 -4.12 -14.32 1.33
C ASN A 20 -4.00 -12.80 1.15
N MET A 21 -2.80 -12.33 0.83
CA MET A 21 -2.53 -10.90 0.67
C MET A 21 -2.93 -10.43 -0.72
N VAL A 22 -3.64 -9.31 -0.79
CA VAL A 22 -4.21 -8.73 -2.01
C VAL A 22 -4.01 -7.21 -2.01
N GLY A 23 -4.23 -6.56 -3.16
CA GLY A 23 -4.23 -5.10 -3.25
C GLY A 23 -2.85 -4.45 -3.16
N LEU A 24 -1.79 -5.10 -3.60
CA LEU A 24 -0.46 -4.47 -3.66
C LEU A 24 -0.46 -3.31 -4.67
N THR A 25 0.09 -2.15 -4.32
CA THR A 25 0.11 -0.96 -5.18
C THR A 25 1.52 -0.62 -5.68
N SER A 26 1.64 0.18 -6.74
CA SER A 26 2.95 0.67 -7.20
C SER A 26 3.62 1.55 -6.13
N THR A 27 4.95 1.59 -6.14
CA THR A 27 5.76 2.58 -5.40
C THR A 27 5.95 3.89 -6.15
N ASP A 28 5.50 3.94 -7.41
CA ASP A 28 5.63 5.13 -8.27
C ASP A 28 4.85 6.32 -7.72
N ASP A 29 5.35 7.53 -8.00
CA ASP A 29 4.73 8.81 -7.62
C ASP A 29 4.65 9.08 -6.10
N TYR A 30 5.38 8.31 -5.29
CA TYR A 30 5.61 8.58 -3.87
C TYR A 30 6.97 9.24 -3.63
N ASP A 31 6.99 10.40 -2.97
CA ASP A 31 8.23 10.98 -2.46
C ASP A 31 8.62 10.31 -1.14
N HIS A 32 9.47 9.29 -1.24
CA HIS A 32 9.94 8.54 -0.08
C HIS A 32 11.37 8.04 -0.29
N GLN A 33 12.07 7.76 0.81
CA GLN A 33 13.43 7.22 0.79
C GLN A 33 13.48 5.71 1.02
N GLY A 34 12.40 5.13 1.55
CA GLY A 34 12.28 3.71 1.86
C GLY A 34 11.11 3.44 2.80
N SER A 35 10.58 2.23 2.73
CA SER A 35 9.42 1.77 3.51
C SER A 35 9.53 0.29 3.80
N LYS A 36 9.22 -0.14 5.02
CA LYS A 36 9.00 -1.56 5.33
C LYS A 36 7.76 -2.14 4.65
N ALA A 37 6.89 -1.32 4.07
CA ALA A 37 5.74 -1.80 3.31
C ALA A 37 6.11 -2.30 1.91
N GLU A 38 7.35 -2.15 1.44
CA GLU A 38 7.73 -2.58 0.09
C GLU A 38 7.97 -4.10 0.01
N ARG A 39 7.34 -4.76 -0.97
CA ARG A 39 7.44 -6.18 -1.32
C ARG A 39 7.61 -6.28 -2.84
N ASP A 40 8.76 -6.79 -3.29
CA ASP A 40 9.06 -6.98 -4.72
C ASP A 40 8.78 -5.75 -5.61
N GLY A 41 9.15 -4.55 -5.12
CA GLY A 41 8.95 -3.28 -5.84
C GLY A 41 7.51 -2.76 -5.83
N LYS A 42 6.67 -3.23 -4.90
CA LYS A 42 5.29 -2.77 -4.68
C LYS A 42 5.04 -2.50 -3.21
N PHE A 43 4.12 -1.61 -2.87
CA PHE A 43 3.66 -1.48 -1.49
C PHE A 43 2.64 -2.57 -1.13
N ALA A 44 2.71 -3.00 0.14
CA ALA A 44 1.85 -3.94 0.83
C ALA A 44 0.42 -3.39 1.10
N GLY A 45 -0.17 -2.74 0.09
CA GLY A 45 -1.44 -2.02 0.19
C GLY A 45 -1.30 -0.56 -0.24
N LEU A 46 -2.43 0.14 -0.27
CA LEU A 46 -2.46 1.58 -0.55
C LEU A 46 -1.83 2.37 0.60
N LEU A 47 -0.82 3.18 0.28
CA LEU A 47 -0.23 4.15 1.20
C LEU A 47 -0.78 5.56 0.90
N CYS A 48 -1.13 6.30 1.95
CA CYS A 48 -1.56 7.71 1.88
C CYS A 48 -0.68 8.57 2.78
N ASP A 49 -0.37 9.78 2.31
CA ASP A 49 0.44 10.75 3.02
C ASP A 49 -0.34 12.08 3.10
N GLU A 50 -1.04 12.28 4.20
CA GLU A 50 -1.84 13.50 4.43
C GLU A 50 -0.99 14.71 4.83
N ASP A 51 0.29 14.52 5.16
CA ASP A 51 1.18 15.62 5.53
C ASP A 51 1.86 16.23 4.29
N ASN A 52 2.23 15.39 3.31
CA ASN A 52 3.03 15.82 2.14
C ASN A 52 2.33 15.64 0.79
N GLN A 53 1.36 14.73 0.65
CA GLN A 53 0.72 14.38 -0.62
C GLN A 53 -0.82 14.21 -0.49
N TYR A 54 -1.45 15.02 0.37
CA TYR A 54 -2.88 14.91 0.71
C TYR A 54 -3.81 15.00 -0.51
N ASP A 55 -3.41 15.76 -1.52
CA ASP A 55 -4.16 15.98 -2.75
C ASP A 55 -4.21 14.74 -3.65
N LEU A 56 -3.33 13.76 -3.43
CA LEU A 56 -3.31 12.49 -4.16
C LEU A 56 -4.16 11.40 -3.50
N SER A 57 -4.55 11.54 -2.23
CA SER A 57 -5.20 10.48 -1.45
C SER A 57 -6.55 10.04 -2.04
N GLU A 58 -7.38 10.99 -2.47
CA GLU A 58 -8.71 10.65 -3.01
C GLU A 58 -8.61 9.84 -4.30
N ASP A 59 -7.73 10.25 -5.22
CA ASP A 59 -7.55 9.58 -6.50
C ASP A 59 -6.84 8.23 -6.34
N ARG A 60 -5.86 8.13 -5.43
CA ARG A 60 -5.23 6.86 -5.06
C ARG A 60 -6.24 5.87 -4.48
N ALA A 61 -7.14 6.32 -3.60
CA ALA A 61 -8.18 5.48 -3.02
C ALA A 61 -9.16 4.96 -4.09
N LYS A 62 -9.60 5.82 -5.02
CA LYS A 62 -10.47 5.41 -6.14
C LYS A 62 -9.78 4.37 -7.03
N ALA A 63 -8.52 4.61 -7.40
CA ALA A 63 -7.74 3.68 -8.23
C ALA A 63 -7.57 2.32 -7.53
N TRP A 64 -7.27 2.33 -6.23
CA TRP A 64 -7.11 1.10 -5.46
C TRP A 64 -8.42 0.31 -5.34
N VAL A 65 -9.55 0.97 -5.14
CA VAL A 65 -10.87 0.31 -5.14
C VAL A 65 -11.16 -0.37 -6.48
N GLU A 66 -10.88 0.30 -7.61
CA GLU A 66 -11.04 -0.32 -8.94
C GLU A 66 -10.08 -1.49 -9.16
N GLN A 67 -8.83 -1.38 -8.67
CA GLN A 67 -7.89 -2.50 -8.67
C GLN A 67 -8.43 -3.69 -7.89
N LEU A 68 -8.92 -3.49 -6.66
CA LEU A 68 -9.44 -4.56 -5.80
C LEU A 68 -10.65 -5.28 -6.41
N LYS A 69 -11.53 -4.56 -7.12
CA LYS A 69 -12.61 -5.18 -7.92
C LYS A 69 -12.03 -6.07 -9.03
N GLY A 70 -11.00 -5.59 -9.74
CA GLY A 70 -10.31 -6.35 -10.79
C GLY A 70 -9.60 -7.60 -10.26
N GLU A 71 -9.13 -7.57 -9.02
CA GLU A 71 -8.54 -8.72 -8.31
C GLU A 71 -9.59 -9.69 -7.73
N GLY A 72 -10.88 -9.35 -7.82
CA GLY A 72 -11.97 -10.18 -7.28
C GLY A 72 -12.10 -10.14 -5.76
N VAL A 73 -11.56 -9.09 -5.12
CA VAL A 73 -11.66 -8.86 -3.67
C VAL A 73 -12.97 -8.16 -3.30
N LEU A 74 -13.44 -7.26 -4.18
CA LEU A 74 -14.64 -6.43 -4.03
C LEU A 74 -15.69 -6.72 -5.11
#